data_AF-A0A7W4NVE3-F1
#
_entry.id   AF-A0A7W4NVE3-F1
#
_cell.length_a   1.000
_cell.length_b   1.000
_cell.length_c   1.000
_cell.angle_alpha   90.00
_cell.angle_beta   90.00
_cell.angle_gamma   90.00
#
_symmetry.space_group_name_H-M   'P 1'
#
loop_
_entity.id
_entity.type
_entity.pdbx_description
1 polymer ?
#
loop_
_entity_poly.entity_id
_entity_poly.type
_entity_poly.pdbx_seq_one_letter_code
_entity_poly.pdbx_strand_id
1 'polypeptide(L)' 'MKSASQARTPATDASVWQRAAAHYGRIAEKDRRPGVRLWAALRAKACRRRAQGVTGEMPA' A
#
# COMPACT_ATOMS: atom_id res chain seq x y z
N MET A 1 17.94 -0.06 27.82
CA MET A 1 18.56 0.20 26.51
C MET A 1 17.54 0.94 25.65
N LYS A 2 17.71 2.26 25.45
CA LYS A 2 16.76 3.10 24.69
C LYS A 2 16.99 2.82 23.20
N SER A 3 16.06 2.14 22.56
CA SER A 3 16.10 1.91 21.11
C SER A 3 16.25 3.23 20.39
N ALA A 4 17.31 3.36 19.60
CA ALA A 4 17.56 4.52 18.76
C ALA A 4 16.29 4.86 17.99
N SER A 5 15.79 6.07 18.19
CA SER A 5 14.70 6.65 17.41
C SER A 5 15.16 6.63 15.96
N GLN A 6 14.76 5.59 15.23
CA GLN A 6 15.07 5.44 13.81
C GLN A 6 14.67 6.73 13.13
N ALA A 7 15.65 7.44 12.55
CA ALA A 7 15.43 8.71 11.88
C ALA A 7 14.27 8.52 10.90
N ARG A 8 13.14 9.19 11.16
CA ARG A 8 11.95 9.06 10.33
C ARG A 8 12.28 9.70 8.99
N THR A 9 12.55 8.87 7.98
CA THR A 9 12.63 9.34 6.60
C THR A 9 11.34 10.11 6.31
N PRO A 10 11.42 11.35 5.79
CA PRO A 10 10.23 12.12 5.49
C PRO A 10 9.34 11.33 4.54
N ALA A 11 8.04 11.32 4.83
CA ALA A 11 7.05 10.62 4.04
C ALA A 11 6.93 11.29 2.66
N THR A 12 7.63 10.78 1.65
CA THR A 12 7.39 11.15 0.25
C THR A 12 6.09 10.51 -0.22
N ASP A 13 5.41 11.10 -1.21
CA ASP A 13 4.19 10.52 -1.79
C ASP A 13 4.40 9.06 -2.20
N ALA A 14 5.53 8.75 -2.83
CA ALA A 14 5.90 7.39 -3.20
C ALA A 14 5.96 6.45 -1.98
N SER A 15 6.59 6.87 -0.88
CA SER A 15 6.68 6.07 0.36
C SER A 15 5.32 5.88 1.06
N VAL A 16 4.39 6.83 0.90
CA VAL A 16 3.01 6.71 1.42
C VAL A 16 2.28 5.64 0.61
N TRP A 17 2.36 5.70 -0.71
CA TRP A 17 1.75 4.71 -1.59
C TRP A 17 2.35 3.31 -1.43
N GLN A 18 3.65 3.18 -1.19
CA GLN A 18 4.29 1.90 -0.86
C GLN A 18 3.77 1.30 0.44
N ARG A 19 3.66 2.12 1.50
CA ARG A 19 3.09 1.67 2.79
C ARG A 19 1.63 1.26 2.65
N ALA A 20 0.84 2.01 1.89
CA ALA A 20 -0.54 1.66 1.58
C ALA A 20 -0.64 0.33 0.80
N ALA A 21 0.21 0.14 -0.23
CA ALA A 21 0.26 -1.11 -0.98
C ALA A 21 0.58 -2.32 -0.12
N ALA A 22 1.54 -2.19 0.81
CA ALA A 22 1.88 -3.26 1.75
C ALA A 22 0.75 -3.54 2.74
N HIS A 23 0.02 -2.52 3.18
CA HIS A 23 -1.13 -2.67 4.05
C HIS A 23 -2.25 -3.47 3.36
N TYR A 24 -2.66 -3.06 2.16
CA TYR A 24 -3.70 -3.77 1.41
C TYR A 24 -3.27 -5.18 0.98
N GLY A 25 -1.98 -5.41 0.70
CA GLY A 25 -1.45 -6.75 0.47
C GLY A 25 -1.69 -7.69 1.65
N ARG A 26 -1.42 -7.23 2.88
CA ARG A 26 -1.69 -8.01 4.10
C ARG A 26 -3.17 -8.32 4.29
N ILE A 27 -4.07 -7.41 3.91
CA ILE A 27 -5.51 -7.67 3.95
C ILE A 27 -5.88 -8.73 2.92
N ALA A 28 -5.36 -8.63 1.69
CA ALA A 28 -5.64 -9.58 0.62
C ALA A 28 -5.22 -11.02 0.94
N GLU A 29 -4.15 -11.17 1.73
CA GLU A 29 -3.63 -12.46 2.19
C GLU A 29 -4.41 -13.04 3.38
N LYS A 30 -4.78 -12.20 4.35
CA LYS A 30 -5.31 -12.65 5.65
C LYS A 30 -6.83 -12.65 5.76
N ASP A 31 -7.53 -11.85 4.95
CA ASP A 31 -8.98 -11.76 5.03
C ASP A 31 -9.66 -13.05 4.54
N ARG A 32 -10.73 -13.47 5.23
CA ARG A 32 -11.46 -14.71 4.90
C ARG A 32 -12.52 -14.49 3.82
N ARG A 33 -12.93 -13.25 3.57
CA ARG A 33 -14.01 -12.91 2.64
C ARG A 33 -13.43 -12.74 1.23
N PRO A 34 -13.82 -13.56 0.24
CA PRO A 34 -13.20 -13.54 -1.09
C PRO A 34 -13.34 -12.19 -1.80
N GLY A 35 -14.48 -11.49 -1.64
CA GLY A 35 -14.67 -10.15 -2.19
C GLY A 35 -13.72 -9.11 -1.59
N VAL A 36 -13.43 -9.19 -0.29
CA VAL A 36 -12.48 -8.29 0.38
C VAL A 36 -11.05 -8.57 -0.09
N ARG A 37 -10.68 -9.84 -0.27
CA ARG A 37 -9.36 -10.21 -0.80
C ARG A 37 -9.12 -9.63 -2.19
N LEU A 38 -10.08 -9.77 -3.10
CA LEU A 38 -9.99 -9.22 -4.44
C LEU A 38 -9.92 -7.69 -4.43
N TRP A 39 -10.81 -7.04 -3.69
CA TRP A 39 -10.81 -5.59 -3.53
C TRP A 39 -9.47 -5.08 -2.98
N ALA A 40 -8.95 -5.71 -1.92
CA ALA A 40 -7.68 -5.34 -1.32
C ALA A 40 -6.50 -5.58 -2.26
N ALA A 41 -6.50 -6.66 -3.04
CA ALA A 41 -5.48 -6.92 -4.05
C ALA A 41 -5.48 -5.85 -5.16
N LEU A 42 -6.65 -5.44 -5.62
CA LEU A 42 -6.80 -4.34 -6.60
C LEU A 42 -6.30 -3.01 -6.03
N ARG A 43 -6.65 -2.70 -4.78
CA ARG A 43 -6.14 -1.52 -4.07
C ARG A 43 -4.62 -1.55 -3.91
N ALA A 44 -4.05 -2.68 -3.52
CA ALA A 44 -2.60 -2.85 -3.41
C ALA A 44 -1.90 -2.59 -4.75
N LYS A 45 -2.45 -3.12 -5.86
CA LYS A 45 -1.93 -2.89 -7.21
C LYS A 45 -2.01 -1.41 -7.60
N ALA A 46 -3.13 -0.74 -7.34
CA ALA A 46 -3.30 0.69 -7.61
C ALA A 46 -2.30 1.56 -6.83
N CYS A 47 -2.09 1.25 -5.54
CA CYS A 47 -1.10 1.94 -4.72
C CYS A 47 0.33 1.71 -5.24
N ARG A 48 0.69 0.50 -5.69
CA ARG A 48 2.01 0.24 -6.30
C ARG A 48 2.23 1.07 -7.56
N ARG A 49 1.21 1.20 -8.42
CA ARG A 49 1.30 2.05 -9.63
C ARG A 49 1.50 3.52 -9.28
N ARG A 50 0.77 4.04 -8.28
CA ARG A 50 0.95 5.41 -7.78
C ARG A 50 2.34 5.64 -7.17
N ALA A 51 2.86 4.66 -6.43
CA ALA A 51 4.22 4.71 -5.90
C ALA A 51 5.30 4.78 -7.01
N GLN A 52 5.01 4.21 -8.18
CA GLN A 52 5.88 4.25 -9.36
C GLN A 52 5.69 5.51 -10.21
N GLY A 53 4.84 6.46 -9.79
CA GLY A 53 4.51 7.65 -10.57
C GLY A 53 3.56 7.39 -11.74
N VAL A 54 2.96 6.20 -11.83
CA VAL A 54 1.97 5.86 -12.86
C VAL A 54 0.59 6.31 -12.40
N THR A 55 0.28 7.59 -12.64
CA THR A 55 -1.06 8.16 -12.51
C THR A 55 -1.86 7.92 -13.79
N GLY A 56 -2.15 6.66 -14.11
CA GLY A 56 -3.14 6.32 -15.13
C GLY A 56 -4.51 6.16 -14.49
N GLU A 57 -5.50 6.92 -14.96
CA GLU A 57 -6.91 6.83 -14.57
C GLU A 57 -7.36 5.35 -14.48
N MET A 58 -7.89 4.93 -13.33
CA MET A 58 -8.66 3.68 -13.26
C MET A 58 -10.09 4.02 -13.64
N PRO A 59 -10.72 3.31 -14.59
CA PRO A 59 -12.16 3.42 -14.79
C PRO A 59 -12.87 2.96 -13.51
N ALA A 60 -13.96 3.67 -13.20
CA ALA A 60 -14.81 3.51 -12.02
C ALA A 60 -15.40 2.10 -11.90
#